data_AF-R5X4W6-F1
#
_entry.id   AF-R5X4W6-F1
#
_cell.length_a   1.000
_cell.length_b   1.000
_cell.length_c   1.000
_cell.angle_alpha   90.00
_cell.angle_beta   90.00
_cell.angle_gamma   90.00
#
_symmetry.space_group_name_H-M   'P 1'
#
loop_
_entity.id
_entity.type
_entity.pdbx_description
1 polymer ?
#
loop_
_entity_poly.entity_id
_entity_poly.type
_entity_poly.pdbx_seq_one_letter_code
_entity_poly.pdbx_strand_id
1 'polypeptide(L)'
;MIIRMFEYGFRKGKENADYGGDNIKKLYFPKQKVIFFEENKNIEDSLKLMIVFGDEKEFLYEVDVMKYWEYNDKDLIEKKMYPLIPLQLFNLRKKLNYAKKKNDINKIKELSIVARNLAEKLAIESKELFDQDEILGEDFHSMLLAIQNLIEYLNRNYIDDENLEKEVNIMTKSLYDPEVEKKGIEKGIEKGIEKGIEKNQVEIVLNMLGEGLDEATISRFTKIDIERVREIIKKHLN
;
A
#
# COMPACT_ATOMS: atom_id res chain seq x y z
N MET A 1 14.84 -18.13 17.03
CA MET A 1 14.24 -16.85 16.57
C MET A 1 14.77 -15.66 17.36
N ILE A 2 14.70 -15.67 18.71
CA ILE A 2 15.13 -14.53 19.54
C ILE A 2 16.58 -14.06 19.33
N ILE A 3 17.52 -15.00 19.11
CA ILE A 3 18.93 -14.66 18.83
C ILE A 3 19.04 -13.86 17.52
N ARG A 4 18.33 -14.26 16.47
CA ARG A 4 18.31 -13.52 15.20
C ARG A 4 17.71 -12.12 15.35
N MET A 5 16.70 -11.97 16.21
CA MET A 5 16.13 -10.66 16.53
C MET A 5 17.16 -9.80 17.24
N PHE A 6 17.85 -10.35 18.25
CA PHE A 6 18.93 -9.64 18.93
C PHE A 6 20.04 -9.19 17.96
N GLU A 7 20.51 -10.07 17.08
CA GLU A 7 21.50 -9.75 16.04
C GLU A 7 21.02 -8.64 15.09
N TYR A 8 19.76 -8.71 14.65
CA TYR A 8 19.16 -7.69 13.80
C TYR A 8 19.09 -6.33 14.51
N GLY A 9 18.58 -6.32 15.75
CA GLY A 9 18.50 -5.14 16.60
C GLY A 9 19.87 -4.52 16.84
N PHE A 10 20.88 -5.33 17.09
CA PHE A 10 22.26 -4.88 17.28
C PHE A 10 22.81 -4.23 16.01
N ARG A 11 22.66 -4.90 14.85
CA ARG A 11 23.13 -4.37 13.56
C ARG A 11 22.47 -3.03 13.24
N LYS A 12 21.16 -2.91 13.46
CA LYS A 12 20.42 -1.65 13.26
C LYS A 12 20.82 -0.57 14.27
N GLY A 13 21.04 -0.93 15.52
CA GLY A 13 21.53 -0.01 16.53
C GLY A 13 22.92 0.53 16.19
N LYS A 14 23.80 -0.30 15.61
CA LYS A 14 25.12 0.13 15.13
C LYS A 14 25.06 1.13 13.97
N GLU A 15 24.13 0.96 13.03
CA GLU A 15 23.92 1.89 11.92
C GLU A 15 23.56 3.30 12.44
N ASN A 16 22.80 3.36 13.54
CA ASN A 16 22.34 4.61 14.16
C ASN A 16 23.17 5.03 15.38
N ALA A 17 24.35 4.44 15.58
CA ALA A 17 25.17 4.74 16.75
C ALA A 17 25.70 6.18 16.66
N ASP A 18 25.59 6.91 17.77
CA ASP A 18 26.14 8.26 17.86
C ASP A 18 27.66 8.18 18.00
N TYR A 19 28.37 8.74 17.01
CA TYR A 19 29.82 8.90 16.99
C TYR A 19 30.26 10.31 17.42
N GLY A 20 29.37 11.09 18.05
CA GLY A 20 29.63 12.42 18.56
C GLY A 20 30.77 12.50 19.59
N GLY A 21 31.24 13.73 19.86
CA GLY A 21 32.49 14.04 20.56
C GLY A 21 32.54 13.75 22.07
N ASP A 22 31.54 13.08 22.64
CA ASP A 22 31.59 12.61 24.02
C ASP A 22 32.39 11.30 24.11
N ASN A 23 33.09 11.10 25.23
CA ASN A 23 33.88 9.89 25.48
C ASN A 23 33.02 8.60 25.64
N ILE A 24 31.69 8.71 25.53
CA ILE A 24 30.74 7.62 25.70
C ILE A 24 29.94 7.44 24.41
N LYS A 25 30.14 6.30 23.75
CA LYS A 25 29.34 5.91 22.58
C LYS A 25 28.02 5.31 23.03
N LYS A 26 26.91 5.81 22.48
CA LYS A 26 25.56 5.30 22.74
C LYS A 26 25.07 4.51 21.53
N LEU A 27 24.47 3.35 21.81
CA LEU A 27 23.84 2.50 20.81
C LEU A 27 22.35 2.36 21.18
N TYR A 28 21.48 2.73 20.23
CA TYR A 28 20.03 2.68 20.41
C TYR A 28 19.46 1.45 19.72
N PHE A 29 18.99 0.47 20.51
CA PHE A 29 18.30 -0.69 19.95
C PHE A 29 16.90 -0.29 19.46
N PRO A 30 16.48 -0.76 18.27
CA PRO A 30 15.13 -0.51 17.79
C PRO A 30 14.12 -1.35 18.57
N LYS A 31 12.91 -0.80 18.74
CA LYS A 31 11.74 -1.59 19.13
C LYS A 31 11.48 -2.65 18.05
N GLN A 32 11.21 -3.87 18.48
CA GLN A 32 11.07 -5.02 17.60
C GLN A 32 9.83 -5.82 17.95
N LYS A 33 9.25 -6.47 16.95
CA LYS A 33 8.11 -7.37 17.09
C LYS A 33 8.26 -8.52 16.13
N VAL A 34 7.85 -9.73 16.54
CA VAL A 34 7.83 -10.92 15.66
C VAL A 34 6.39 -11.26 15.33
N ILE A 35 6.08 -11.35 14.03
CA ILE A 35 4.77 -11.78 13.56
C ILE A 35 4.86 -13.26 13.18
N PHE A 36 4.00 -14.09 13.76
CA PHE A 36 3.82 -15.47 13.35
C PHE A 36 2.50 -15.62 12.61
N PHE A 37 2.58 -16.05 11.34
CA PHE A 37 1.42 -16.18 10.45
C PHE A 37 0.59 -17.43 10.72
N GLU A 38 1.25 -18.56 10.95
CA GLU A 38 0.60 -19.85 11.02
C GLU A 38 0.23 -20.22 12.46
N GLU A 39 -1.02 -20.67 12.67
CA GLU A 39 -1.54 -21.04 13.99
C GLU A 39 -0.61 -22.01 14.74
N ASN A 40 -0.16 -21.66 15.92
CA ASN A 40 0.54 -22.59 16.79
C ASN A 40 0.36 -22.17 18.26
N LYS A 41 -0.39 -22.98 19.00
CA LYS A 41 -0.74 -22.73 20.41
C LYS A 41 0.46 -22.73 21.36
N ASN A 42 1.60 -23.27 20.92
CA ASN A 42 2.83 -23.29 21.70
C ASN A 42 3.64 -21.99 21.57
N ILE A 43 3.19 -21.02 20.78
CA ILE A 43 3.85 -19.72 20.65
C ILE A 43 3.44 -18.83 21.83
N GLU A 44 4.44 -18.38 22.59
CA GLU A 44 4.28 -17.43 23.70
C GLU A 44 4.06 -15.99 23.19
N ASP A 45 3.58 -15.10 24.06
CA ASP A 45 3.32 -13.69 23.74
C ASP A 45 4.59 -12.85 23.63
N SER A 46 5.72 -13.38 24.11
CA SER A 46 7.03 -12.76 23.96
C SER A 46 8.13 -13.81 23.80
N LEU A 47 9.21 -13.39 23.13
CA LEU A 47 10.42 -14.18 23.00
C LEU A 47 11.48 -13.61 23.93
N LYS A 48 12.07 -14.46 24.77
CA LYS A 48 13.02 -14.05 25.83
C LYS A 48 14.41 -14.61 25.57
N LEU A 49 15.42 -13.79 25.82
CA LEU A 49 16.83 -14.16 25.78
C LEU A 49 17.52 -13.53 26.99
N MET A 50 18.07 -14.37 27.87
CA MET A 50 18.95 -13.89 28.92
C MET A 50 20.37 -13.75 28.38
N ILE A 51 20.96 -12.57 28.54
CA ILE A 51 22.35 -12.29 28.18
C ILE A 51 23.13 -12.18 29.47
N VAL A 52 24.13 -13.04 29.64
CA VAL A 52 25.02 -13.05 30.80
C VAL A 52 26.37 -12.49 30.36
N PHE A 53 26.81 -11.39 30.97
CA PHE A 53 28.09 -10.76 30.72
C PHE A 53 29.20 -11.39 31.55
N GLY A 54 30.47 -11.11 31.21
CA GLY A 54 31.63 -11.70 31.89
C GLY A 54 31.80 -11.27 33.35
N ASP A 55 31.10 -10.21 33.78
CA ASP A 55 31.01 -9.75 35.17
C ASP A 55 29.75 -10.27 35.88
N GLU A 56 29.16 -11.35 35.37
CA GLU A 56 27.92 -11.99 35.85
C GLU A 56 26.68 -11.10 35.82
N LYS A 57 26.76 -9.91 35.21
CA LYS A 57 25.56 -9.10 34.97
C LYS A 57 24.64 -9.80 33.99
N GLU A 58 23.37 -9.78 34.31
CA GLU A 58 22.31 -10.35 33.48
C GLU A 58 21.48 -9.25 32.84
N PHE A 59 21.10 -9.47 31.58
CA PHE A 59 20.17 -8.62 30.87
C PHE A 59 19.12 -9.48 30.17
N LEU A 60 17.87 -9.34 30.59
CA LEU A 60 16.73 -9.97 29.93
C LEU A 60 16.32 -9.16 28.70
N TYR A 61 16.62 -9.70 27.53
CA TYR A 61 16.16 -9.18 26.25
C TYR A 61 14.82 -9.83 25.87
N GLU A 62 13.80 -9.01 25.68
CA GLU A 62 12.43 -9.45 25.36
C GLU A 62 11.95 -8.80 24.05
N VAL A 63 11.27 -9.60 23.22
CA VAL A 63 10.66 -9.15 21.96
C VAL A 63 9.22 -9.62 21.90
N ASP A 64 8.31 -8.67 21.70
CA ASP A 64 6.87 -8.95 21.62
C ASP A 64 6.54 -9.82 20.40
N VAL A 65 5.54 -10.67 20.59
CA VAL A 65 4.99 -11.53 19.54
C VAL A 65 3.60 -11.06 19.13
N MET A 66 3.36 -11.02 17.81
CA MET A 66 2.03 -10.94 17.23
C MET A 66 1.64 -12.30 16.64
N LYS A 67 0.58 -12.88 17.18
CA LYS A 67 -0.04 -14.11 16.68
C LYS A 67 -1.05 -13.74 15.60
N TYR A 68 -0.61 -13.69 14.36
CA TYR A 68 -1.42 -13.15 13.26
C TYR A 68 -2.74 -13.92 13.05
N TRP A 69 -2.75 -15.23 13.29
CA TRP A 69 -3.94 -16.07 13.15
C TRP A 69 -5.07 -15.71 14.14
N GLU A 70 -4.80 -14.89 15.14
CA GLU A 70 -5.81 -14.39 16.08
C GLU A 70 -6.57 -13.16 15.53
N TYR A 71 -6.16 -12.66 14.35
CA TYR A 71 -6.73 -11.48 13.70
C TYR A 71 -7.51 -11.90 12.45
N ASN A 72 -8.73 -11.39 12.31
CA ASN A 72 -9.47 -11.41 11.05
C ASN A 72 -9.24 -10.10 10.26
N ASP A 73 -9.74 -10.04 9.04
CA ASP A 73 -9.66 -8.86 8.17
C ASP A 73 -10.17 -7.56 8.83
N LYS A 74 -11.31 -7.60 9.53
CA LYS A 74 -11.85 -6.44 10.25
C LYS A 74 -10.93 -5.97 11.36
N ASP A 75 -10.37 -6.89 12.14
CA ASP A 75 -9.41 -6.54 13.20
C ASP A 75 -8.19 -5.82 12.61
N LEU A 76 -7.73 -6.25 11.43
CA LEU A 76 -6.60 -5.62 10.75
C LEU A 76 -6.97 -4.23 10.24
N ILE A 77 -8.16 -4.04 9.69
CA ILE A 77 -8.65 -2.74 9.23
C ILE A 77 -8.79 -1.76 10.41
N GLU A 78 -9.46 -2.17 11.49
CA GLU A 78 -9.67 -1.33 12.68
C GLU A 78 -8.35 -0.89 13.32
N LYS A 79 -7.35 -1.79 13.32
CA LYS A 79 -6.01 -1.51 13.87
C LYS A 79 -5.06 -0.87 12.87
N LYS A 80 -5.54 -0.50 11.68
CA LYS A 80 -4.76 0.09 10.58
C LYS A 80 -3.55 -0.74 10.16
N MET A 81 -3.68 -2.06 10.19
CA MET A 81 -2.66 -3.04 9.79
C MET A 81 -2.86 -3.47 8.32
N TYR A 82 -3.14 -2.51 7.44
CA TYR A 82 -3.57 -2.76 6.06
C TYR A 82 -2.64 -3.66 5.24
N PRO A 83 -1.30 -3.52 5.30
CA PRO A 83 -0.40 -4.38 4.53
C PRO A 83 -0.52 -5.88 4.86
N LEU A 84 -1.12 -6.23 6.00
CA LEU A 84 -1.33 -7.61 6.40
C LEU A 84 -2.61 -8.22 5.81
N ILE A 85 -3.56 -7.43 5.32
CA ILE A 85 -4.87 -7.91 4.82
C ILE A 85 -4.71 -9.04 3.78
N PRO A 86 -3.86 -8.93 2.74
CA PRO A 86 -3.69 -10.00 1.74
C PRO A 86 -3.28 -11.35 2.36
N LEU A 87 -2.54 -11.31 3.48
CA LEU A 87 -1.98 -12.49 4.13
C LEU A 87 -3.06 -13.35 4.82
N GLN A 88 -4.31 -12.88 4.93
CA GLN A 88 -5.44 -13.69 5.39
C GLN A 88 -5.64 -14.95 4.51
N LEU A 89 -5.27 -14.91 3.22
CA LEU A 89 -5.27 -16.09 2.34
C LEU A 89 -4.39 -17.23 2.88
N PHE A 90 -3.31 -16.91 3.60
CA PHE A 90 -2.39 -17.90 4.16
C PHE A 90 -3.05 -18.82 5.18
N ASN A 91 -4.16 -18.38 5.81
CA ASN A 91 -4.93 -19.19 6.75
C ASN A 91 -5.54 -20.45 6.10
N LEU A 92 -5.69 -20.48 4.78
CA LEU A 92 -6.17 -21.65 4.03
C LEU A 92 -5.10 -22.74 3.86
N ARG A 93 -3.81 -22.38 3.95
CA ARG A 93 -2.67 -23.27 3.66
C ARG A 93 -2.74 -24.58 4.42
N LYS A 94 -3.01 -24.55 5.73
CA LYS A 94 -3.08 -25.78 6.55
C LYS A 94 -4.17 -26.74 6.10
N LYS A 95 -5.38 -26.20 5.87
CA LYS A 95 -6.55 -26.98 5.44
C LYS A 95 -6.31 -27.59 4.06
N LEU A 96 -5.75 -26.79 3.15
CA LEU A 96 -5.34 -27.22 1.80
C LEU A 96 -4.28 -28.32 1.84
N ASN A 97 -3.22 -28.14 2.64
CA ASN A 97 -2.17 -29.14 2.80
C ASN A 97 -2.70 -30.47 3.37
N TYR A 98 -3.63 -30.40 4.33
CA TYR A 98 -4.27 -31.59 4.89
C TYR A 98 -5.13 -32.32 3.85
N ALA A 99 -5.97 -31.60 3.10
CA ALA A 99 -6.80 -32.15 2.04
C ALA A 99 -5.94 -32.79 0.92
N LYS A 100 -4.87 -32.11 0.51
CA LYS A 100 -3.91 -32.62 -0.49
C LYS A 100 -3.22 -33.90 -0.03
N LYS A 101 -2.72 -33.94 1.22
CA LYS A 101 -2.11 -35.16 1.78
C LYS A 101 -3.06 -36.35 1.83
N LYS A 102 -4.37 -36.09 1.99
CA LYS A 102 -5.42 -37.12 1.99
C LYS A 102 -5.95 -37.45 0.59
N ASN A 103 -5.51 -36.75 -0.46
CA ASN A 103 -6.09 -36.80 -1.79
C ASN A 103 -7.61 -36.55 -1.80
N ASP A 104 -8.09 -35.66 -0.93
CA ASP A 104 -9.51 -35.30 -0.83
C ASP A 104 -9.87 -34.25 -1.89
N ILE A 105 -10.15 -34.72 -3.10
CA ILE A 105 -10.44 -33.88 -4.27
C ILE A 105 -11.66 -32.98 -4.04
N ASN A 106 -12.70 -33.50 -3.38
CA ASN A 106 -13.92 -32.73 -3.10
C ASN A 106 -13.61 -31.58 -2.15
N LYS A 107 -12.81 -31.83 -1.11
CA LYS A 107 -12.41 -30.78 -0.17
C LYS A 107 -11.49 -29.75 -0.81
N ILE A 108 -10.60 -30.17 -1.72
CA ILE A 108 -9.74 -29.25 -2.48
C ILE A 108 -10.59 -28.32 -3.35
N LYS A 109 -11.58 -28.85 -4.07
CA LYS A 109 -12.51 -28.03 -4.88
C LYS A 109 -13.32 -27.06 -4.02
N GLU A 110 -13.82 -27.50 -2.87
CA GLU A 110 -14.49 -26.61 -1.91
C GLU A 110 -13.54 -25.48 -1.45
N LEU A 111 -12.30 -25.82 -1.11
CA LEU A 111 -11.30 -24.84 -0.68
C LEU A 111 -10.84 -23.91 -1.81
N SER A 112 -10.89 -24.33 -3.09
CA SER A 112 -10.68 -23.47 -4.26
C SER A 112 -11.68 -22.32 -4.28
N ILE A 113 -12.98 -22.65 -4.12
CA ILE A 113 -14.06 -21.65 -4.07
C ILE A 113 -13.88 -20.72 -2.87
N VAL A 114 -13.52 -21.27 -1.70
CA VAL A 114 -13.25 -20.48 -0.50
C VAL A 114 -12.07 -19.52 -0.72
N ALA A 115 -10.99 -19.98 -1.37
CA ALA A 115 -9.84 -19.14 -1.69
C ALA A 115 -10.21 -18.00 -2.64
N ARG A 116 -10.99 -18.29 -3.69
CA ARG A 116 -11.50 -17.28 -4.62
C ARG A 116 -12.34 -16.22 -3.92
N ASN A 117 -13.33 -16.64 -3.13
CA ASN A 117 -14.21 -15.74 -2.41
C ASN A 117 -13.45 -14.89 -1.39
N LEU A 118 -12.45 -15.47 -0.72
CA LEU A 118 -11.60 -14.73 0.21
C LEU A 118 -10.73 -13.70 -0.53
N ALA A 119 -10.12 -14.06 -1.67
CA ALA A 119 -9.36 -13.12 -2.48
C ALA A 119 -10.23 -11.95 -2.98
N GLU A 120 -11.44 -12.22 -3.45
CA GLU A 120 -12.42 -11.21 -3.87
C GLU A 120 -12.78 -10.28 -2.71
N LYS A 121 -13.11 -10.83 -1.54
CA LYS A 121 -13.41 -10.05 -0.34
C LYS A 121 -12.24 -9.12 0.03
N LEU A 122 -11.02 -9.65 0.14
CA LEU A 122 -9.85 -8.88 0.55
C LEU A 122 -9.52 -7.79 -0.48
N ALA A 123 -9.72 -8.06 -1.77
CA ALA A 123 -9.50 -7.08 -2.83
C ALA A 123 -10.53 -5.93 -2.77
N ILE A 124 -11.79 -6.23 -2.47
CA ILE A 124 -12.84 -5.23 -2.24
C ILE A 124 -12.53 -4.39 -1.00
N GLU A 125 -12.16 -5.01 0.12
CA GLU A 125 -11.76 -4.28 1.34
C GLU A 125 -10.55 -3.36 1.08
N SER A 126 -9.58 -3.85 0.31
CA SER A 126 -8.43 -3.03 -0.11
C SER A 126 -8.86 -1.85 -0.98
N LYS A 127 -9.84 -2.05 -1.85
CA LYS A 127 -10.42 -0.98 -2.67
C LYS A 127 -11.15 0.04 -1.80
N GLU A 128 -11.93 -0.40 -0.82
CA GLU A 128 -12.64 0.49 0.09
C GLU A 128 -11.66 1.39 0.86
N LEU A 129 -10.52 0.85 1.30
CA LEU A 129 -9.46 1.63 1.94
C LEU A 129 -8.86 2.68 1.00
N PHE A 130 -8.65 2.33 -0.27
CA PHE A 130 -8.16 3.26 -1.28
C PHE A 130 -9.19 4.36 -1.58
N ASP A 131 -10.45 3.99 -1.81
CA ASP A 131 -11.53 4.92 -2.10
C ASP A 131 -11.82 5.87 -0.90
N GLN A 132 -11.39 5.51 0.31
CA GLN A 132 -11.47 6.33 1.53
C GLN A 132 -10.19 7.15 1.82
N ASP A 133 -9.21 7.13 0.92
CA ASP A 133 -7.89 7.78 1.10
C ASP A 133 -7.10 7.27 2.34
N GLU A 134 -7.40 6.07 2.85
CA GLU A 134 -6.65 5.44 3.96
C GLU A 134 -5.34 4.79 3.48
N ILE A 135 -5.24 4.46 2.18
CA ILE A 135 -4.03 3.94 1.53
C ILE A 135 -3.78 4.62 0.19
N LEU A 136 -2.51 4.67 -0.25
CA LEU A 136 -2.14 5.21 -1.55
C LEU A 136 -2.48 4.23 -2.67
N GLY A 137 -2.61 4.72 -3.90
CA GLY A 137 -2.85 3.87 -5.09
C GLY A 137 -1.75 2.82 -5.29
N GLU A 138 -0.49 3.17 -5.02
CA GLU A 138 0.64 2.23 -5.07
C GLU A 138 0.56 1.12 -4.02
N ASP A 139 0.07 1.44 -2.82
CA ASP A 139 -0.15 0.46 -1.75
C ASP A 139 -1.30 -0.47 -2.12
N PHE A 140 -2.40 0.09 -2.63
CA PHE A 140 -3.53 -0.67 -3.12
C PHE A 140 -3.11 -1.65 -4.23
N HIS A 141 -2.35 -1.16 -5.22
CA HIS A 141 -1.79 -2.00 -6.26
C HIS A 141 -0.93 -3.14 -5.69
N SER A 142 -0.06 -2.83 -4.73
CA SER A 142 0.80 -3.81 -4.07
C SER A 142 -0.01 -4.86 -3.31
N MET A 143 -1.12 -4.47 -2.68
CA MET A 143 -2.03 -5.38 -2.00
C MET A 143 -2.75 -6.31 -2.98
N LEU A 144 -3.23 -5.80 -4.12
CA LEU A 144 -3.83 -6.63 -5.18
C LEU A 144 -2.82 -7.64 -5.76
N LEU A 145 -1.58 -7.20 -6.02
CA LEU A 145 -0.50 -8.09 -6.45
C LEU A 145 -0.20 -9.16 -5.39
N ALA A 146 -0.19 -8.81 -4.11
CA ALA A 146 0.00 -9.79 -3.04
C ALA A 146 -1.12 -10.83 -3.02
N ILE A 147 -2.38 -10.44 -3.21
CA ILE A 147 -3.53 -11.34 -3.32
C ILE A 147 -3.34 -12.31 -4.51
N GLN A 148 -2.99 -11.80 -5.69
CA GLN A 148 -2.73 -12.61 -6.88
C GLN A 148 -1.61 -13.64 -6.63
N ASN A 149 -0.46 -13.19 -6.14
CA ASN A 149 0.69 -14.05 -5.86
C ASN A 149 0.38 -15.14 -4.83
N LEU A 150 -0.41 -14.81 -3.80
CA LEU A 150 -0.83 -15.78 -2.80
C LEU A 150 -1.80 -16.81 -3.38
N ILE A 151 -2.72 -16.41 -4.25
CA ILE A 151 -3.60 -17.33 -4.97
C ILE A 151 -2.81 -18.25 -5.90
N GLU A 152 -1.88 -17.71 -6.70
CA GLU A 152 -0.99 -18.51 -7.54
C GLU A 152 -0.19 -19.52 -6.70
N TYR A 153 0.37 -19.06 -5.58
CA TYR A 153 1.07 -19.93 -4.64
C TYR A 153 0.15 -21.07 -4.13
N LEU A 154 -1.04 -20.74 -3.65
CA LEU A 154 -1.97 -21.75 -3.14
C LEU A 154 -2.42 -22.71 -4.24
N ASN A 155 -2.66 -22.20 -5.44
CA ASN A 155 -3.12 -22.97 -6.58
C ASN A 155 -2.08 -24.01 -6.99
N ARG A 156 -0.87 -23.53 -7.31
CA ARG A 156 0.26 -24.37 -7.73
C ARG A 156 0.64 -25.41 -6.67
N ASN A 157 0.61 -25.04 -5.39
CA ASN A 157 1.07 -25.93 -4.32
C ASN A 157 -0.02 -26.88 -3.81
N TYR A 158 -1.31 -26.55 -3.94
CA TYR A 158 -2.37 -27.30 -3.27
C TYR A 158 -3.63 -27.59 -4.07
N ILE A 159 -4.05 -26.71 -4.99
CA ILE A 159 -5.39 -26.76 -5.58
C ILE A 159 -5.39 -27.36 -6.99
N ASP A 160 -4.50 -26.89 -7.87
CA ASP A 160 -4.41 -27.30 -9.27
C ASP A 160 -5.70 -27.01 -10.08
N ASP A 161 -6.24 -25.80 -9.94
CA ASP A 161 -7.42 -25.31 -10.63
C ASP A 161 -7.03 -24.30 -11.72
N GLU A 162 -7.29 -24.66 -12.99
CA GLU A 162 -6.90 -23.85 -14.16
C GLU A 162 -7.64 -22.50 -14.28
N ASN A 163 -8.76 -22.34 -13.58
CA ASN A 163 -9.59 -21.13 -13.66
C ASN A 163 -9.34 -20.18 -12.49
N LEU A 164 -8.94 -20.69 -11.32
CA LEU A 164 -8.79 -19.89 -10.10
C LEU A 164 -7.91 -18.65 -10.29
N GLU A 165 -6.71 -18.84 -10.85
CA GLU A 165 -5.78 -17.72 -11.10
C GLU A 165 -6.33 -16.73 -12.13
N LYS A 166 -6.97 -17.22 -13.20
CA LYS A 166 -7.56 -16.38 -14.25
C LYS A 166 -8.68 -15.52 -13.69
N GLU A 167 -9.57 -16.11 -12.91
CA GLU A 167 -10.71 -15.43 -12.29
C GLU A 167 -10.23 -14.33 -11.33
N VAL A 168 -9.25 -14.63 -10.47
CA VAL A 168 -8.68 -13.65 -9.55
C VAL A 168 -7.94 -12.53 -10.30
N ASN A 169 -7.22 -12.86 -11.38
CA ASN A 169 -6.55 -11.86 -12.22
C ASN A 169 -7.54 -10.93 -12.94
N ILE A 170 -8.65 -11.45 -13.46
CA ILE A 170 -9.70 -10.64 -14.08
C ILE A 170 -10.35 -9.73 -13.03
N MET A 171 -10.68 -10.27 -11.86
CA MET A 171 -11.28 -9.52 -10.76
C MET A 171 -10.38 -8.39 -10.27
N THR A 172 -9.11 -8.66 -10.01
CA THR A 172 -8.18 -7.63 -9.51
C THR A 172 -7.91 -6.53 -10.54
N LYS A 173 -7.80 -6.87 -11.83
CA LYS A 173 -7.67 -5.87 -12.92
C LYS A 173 -8.90 -5.00 -13.09
N SER A 174 -10.11 -5.51 -12.81
CA SER A 174 -11.32 -4.70 -12.91
C SER A 174 -11.44 -3.68 -11.77
N LEU A 175 -10.80 -3.94 -10.62
CA LEU A 175 -10.77 -3.03 -9.48
C LEU A 175 -9.77 -1.89 -9.66
N TYR A 176 -8.61 -2.16 -10.28
CA TYR A 176 -7.56 -1.18 -10.47
C TYR A 176 -6.63 -1.55 -11.62
N ASP A 177 -6.42 -0.59 -12.51
CA ASP A 177 -5.49 -0.69 -13.63
C ASP A 177 -4.50 0.49 -13.56
N PRO A 178 -3.21 0.24 -13.26
CA PRO A 178 -2.18 1.28 -13.18
C PRO A 178 -2.05 2.10 -14.47
N GLU A 179 -2.28 1.50 -15.65
CA GLU A 179 -2.19 2.23 -16.91
C GLU A 179 -3.34 3.22 -17.07
N VAL A 180 -4.53 2.84 -16.58
CA VAL A 180 -5.71 3.71 -16.60
C VAL A 180 -5.51 4.87 -15.63
N GLU A 181 -4.99 4.62 -14.43
CA GLU A 181 -4.68 5.67 -13.45
C GLU A 181 -3.64 6.64 -14.02
N LYS A 182 -2.52 6.12 -14.55
CA LYS A 182 -1.46 6.96 -15.14
C LYS A 182 -2.01 7.86 -16.25
N LYS A 183 -2.79 7.31 -17.18
CA LYS A 183 -3.46 8.10 -18.24
C LYS A 183 -4.43 9.13 -17.65
N GLY A 184 -5.11 8.81 -16.56
CA GLY A 184 -5.96 9.72 -15.82
C GLY A 184 -5.20 10.91 -15.24
N ILE A 185 -4.06 10.65 -14.60
CA ILE A 185 -3.16 11.67 -14.05
C ILE A 185 -2.61 12.56 -15.16
N GLU A 186 -2.10 11.98 -16.25
CA GLU A 186 -1.56 12.72 -17.39
C GLU A 186 -2.61 13.68 -17.98
N LYS A 187 -3.83 13.19 -18.24
CA LYS A 187 -4.95 14.03 -18.71
C LYS A 187 -5.36 15.10 -17.69
N GLY A 188 -5.27 14.79 -16.39
CA GLY A 188 -5.56 15.72 -15.31
C GLY A 188 -4.56 16.88 -15.29
N ILE A 189 -3.27 16.59 -15.43
CA ILE A 189 -2.19 17.58 -15.52
C ILE A 189 -2.37 18.43 -16.78
N GLU A 190 -2.60 17.82 -17.95
CA GLU A 190 -2.82 18.53 -19.21
C GLU A 190 -3.98 19.52 -19.11
N LYS A 191 -5.15 19.08 -18.62
CA LYS A 191 -6.31 19.95 -18.40
C LYS A 191 -6.05 21.02 -17.34
N GLY A 192 -5.26 20.71 -16.32
CA GLY A 192 -4.89 21.66 -15.27
C GLY A 192 -4.03 22.79 -15.82
N ILE A 193 -3.03 22.45 -16.64
CA ILE A 193 -2.16 23.40 -17.33
C ILE A 193 -2.97 24.26 -18.30
N GLU A 194 -3.81 23.65 -19.14
CA GLU A 194 -4.66 24.37 -20.10
C GLU A 194 -5.56 25.39 -19.40
N LYS A 195 -6.30 24.97 -18.37
CA LYS A 195 -7.15 25.87 -17.57
C LYS A 195 -6.35 26.96 -16.86
N GLY A 196 -5.14 26.65 -16.40
CA GLY A 196 -4.24 27.62 -15.78
C GLY A 196 -3.81 28.71 -16.77
N ILE A 197 -3.43 28.31 -17.98
CA ILE A 197 -3.06 29.22 -19.07
C ILE A 197 -4.26 30.08 -19.46
N GLU A 198 -5.45 29.50 -19.66
CA GLU A 198 -6.65 30.25 -20.00
C GLU A 198 -7.01 31.29 -18.93
N LYS A 199 -6.99 30.90 -17.64
CA LYS A 199 -7.26 31.82 -16.53
C LYS A 199 -6.25 32.98 -16.50
N ASN A 200 -4.96 32.67 -16.68
CA ASN A 200 -3.91 33.69 -16.72
C ASN A 200 -4.08 34.64 -17.92
N GLN A 201 -4.44 34.11 -19.09
CA GLN A 201 -4.73 34.94 -20.27
C GLN A 201 -5.90 35.89 -20.01
N VAL A 202 -6.98 35.40 -19.40
CA VAL A 202 -8.13 36.23 -19.01
C VAL A 202 -7.70 37.31 -18.03
N GLU A 203 -6.98 36.95 -16.98
CA GLU A 203 -6.51 37.89 -15.96
C GLU A 203 -5.61 38.99 -16.55
N ILE A 204 -4.66 38.64 -17.41
CA ILE A 204 -3.78 39.61 -18.09
C ILE A 204 -4.60 40.56 -18.97
N VAL A 205 -5.56 40.05 -19.75
CA VAL A 205 -6.41 40.88 -20.61
C VAL A 205 -7.23 41.86 -19.78
N LEU A 206 -7.84 41.40 -18.68
CA LEU A 206 -8.65 42.26 -17.81
C LEU A 206 -7.81 43.30 -17.07
N ASN A 207 -6.63 42.93 -16.58
CA ASN A 207 -5.70 43.86 -15.94
C ASN A 207 -5.23 44.94 -16.92
N MET A 208 -4.86 44.56 -18.15
CA MET A 208 -4.46 45.52 -19.18
C MET A 208 -5.61 46.43 -19.63
N LEU A 209 -6.84 45.91 -19.70
CA LEU A 209 -8.02 46.73 -19.98
C LEU A 209 -8.29 47.73 -18.85
N GLY A 210 -8.12 47.33 -17.59
CA GLY A 210 -8.27 48.19 -16.42
C GLY A 210 -7.28 49.37 -16.40
N GLU A 211 -6.08 49.17 -16.96
CA GLU A 211 -5.06 50.21 -17.17
C GLU A 211 -5.35 51.12 -18.38
N GLY A 212 -6.46 50.90 -19.09
CA GLY A 212 -6.91 51.75 -20.20
C GLY A 212 -6.29 51.43 -21.57
N LEU A 213 -5.67 50.26 -21.74
CA LEU A 213 -5.14 49.83 -23.03
C LEU A 213 -6.26 49.40 -23.99
N ASP A 214 -6.16 49.77 -25.27
CA ASP A 214 -7.11 49.36 -26.30
C ASP A 214 -6.92 47.89 -26.71
N GLU A 215 -7.98 47.26 -27.24
CA GLU A 215 -8.00 45.85 -27.62
C GLU A 215 -6.85 45.45 -28.57
N ALA A 216 -6.50 46.32 -29.54
CA ALA A 216 -5.45 46.03 -30.52
C ALA A 216 -4.07 46.04 -29.86
N THR A 217 -3.86 46.96 -28.92
CA THR A 217 -2.65 47.01 -28.09
C THR A 217 -2.54 45.80 -27.17
N ILE A 218 -3.62 45.38 -26.51
CA ILE A 218 -3.67 44.18 -25.65
C ILE A 218 -3.35 42.92 -26.46
N SER A 219 -4.00 42.73 -27.62
CA SER A 219 -3.74 41.60 -28.50
C SER A 219 -2.28 41.54 -28.94
N ARG A 220 -1.69 42.68 -29.32
CA ARG A 220 -0.29 42.77 -29.72
C ARG A 220 0.68 42.39 -28.60
N PHE A 221 0.46 42.86 -27.37
CA PHE A 221 1.37 42.62 -26.25
C PHE A 221 1.24 41.22 -25.66
N THR A 222 0.02 40.71 -25.54
CA THR A 222 -0.26 39.38 -25.00
C THR A 222 -0.08 38.27 -26.03
N LYS A 223 -0.02 38.63 -27.32
CA LYS A 223 -0.06 37.72 -28.48
C LYS A 223 -1.32 36.84 -28.50
N ILE A 224 -2.37 37.26 -27.79
CA ILE A 224 -3.69 36.64 -27.85
C ILE A 224 -4.41 37.19 -29.07
N ASP A 225 -5.08 36.33 -29.81
CA ASP A 225 -5.89 36.73 -30.96
C ASP A 225 -6.90 37.82 -30.60
N ILE A 226 -7.07 38.81 -31.47
CA ILE A 226 -7.92 39.98 -31.22
C ILE A 226 -9.39 39.59 -31.01
N GLU A 227 -9.88 38.55 -31.67
CA GLU A 227 -11.25 38.05 -31.48
C GLU A 227 -11.39 37.42 -30.10
N ARG A 228 -10.38 36.68 -29.65
CA ARG A 228 -10.35 36.08 -28.31
C ARG A 228 -10.27 37.15 -27.20
N VAL A 229 -9.50 38.21 -27.39
CA VAL A 229 -9.47 39.37 -26.47
C VAL A 229 -10.87 39.98 -26.34
N ARG A 230 -11.54 40.23 -27.47
CA ARG A 230 -12.91 40.75 -27.49
C ARG A 230 -13.91 39.85 -26.78
N GLU A 231 -13.82 38.53 -26.99
CA GLU A 231 -14.67 37.57 -26.30
C GLU A 231 -14.51 37.64 -24.78
N ILE A 232 -13.26 37.70 -24.30
CA ILE A 232 -12.95 37.78 -22.87
C ILE A 232 -13.56 39.06 -22.26
N ILE A 233 -13.34 40.20 -22.91
CA ILE A 233 -13.85 41.50 -22.47
C ILE A 233 -15.37 41.52 -22.47
N LYS A 234 -16.00 41.03 -23.55
CA LYS A 234 -17.47 40.95 -23.68
C LYS A 234 -18.11 40.06 -22.61
N LYS A 235 -17.45 38.96 -22.22
CA LYS A 235 -17.92 38.09 -21.13
C LYS A 235 -17.76 38.71 -19.74
N HIS A 236 -16.87 39.68 -19.57
CA HIS A 236 -16.64 40.35 -18.29
C HIS A 236 -17.54 41.57 -18.07
N LEU A 237 -17.96 42.23 -19.15
CA LEU A 237 -18.84 43.42 -19.12
C LEU A 237 -20.35 43.08 -19.10
N ASN A 238 -20.72 41.82 -19.32
CA ASN A 238 -22.09 41.28 -19.19
C ASN A 238 -22.27 40.57 -17.85
#